data_AF-F1W591-F1
#
_entry.id   AF-F1W591-F1
#
_cell.length_a   1.000
_cell.length_b   1.000
_cell.length_c   1.000
_cell.angle_alpha   90.00
_cell.angle_beta   90.00
_cell.angle_gamma   90.00
#
_symmetry.space_group_name_H-M   'P 1'
#
loop_
_entity.id
_entity.type
_entity.pdbx_description
1 polymer ?
#
loop_
_entity_poly.entity_id
_entity_poly.type
_entity_poly.pdbx_seq_one_letter_code
_entity_poly.pdbx_strand_id
1 'polypeptide(L)'
;MLTDRDKVRALDLKIVEGADHAASFAMLEAGTAEAFPMDDALLFGLRAGATTPDKFMITGASLSAEPYAIMLRKGDPDFKRVVDLEMARLIHQGELQALYQKWFERPISPKGINMKMPMHTLFRGTLQYPSDSVGD
;
A
#
# COMPACT_ATOMS: atom_id res chain seq x y z
N MET A 1 14.84 -8.13 -5.42
CA MET A 1 14.88 -7.53 -4.08
C MET A 1 14.93 -8.57 -2.94
N LEU A 2 13.88 -9.35 -2.69
CA LEU A 2 13.87 -10.33 -1.59
C LEU A 2 14.94 -11.42 -1.78
N THR A 3 15.06 -11.96 -2.98
CA THR A 3 16.12 -12.91 -3.35
C THR A 3 17.52 -12.31 -3.20
N ASP A 4 17.68 -11.01 -3.46
CA ASP A 4 18.99 -10.34 -3.30
C ASP A 4 19.34 -10.21 -1.82
N ARG A 5 18.37 -9.83 -0.98
CA ARG A 5 18.56 -9.75 0.48
C ARG A 5 18.80 -11.13 1.11
N ASP A 6 18.11 -12.15 0.64
CA ASP A 6 18.33 -13.54 1.05
C ASP A 6 19.79 -13.94 0.84
N LYS A 7 20.31 -13.72 -0.37
CA LYS A 7 21.72 -14.00 -0.71
C LYS A 7 22.70 -13.17 0.12
N VAL A 8 22.48 -11.86 0.23
CA VAL A 8 23.40 -10.96 0.94
C VAL A 8 23.43 -11.25 2.44
N ARG A 9 22.30 -11.66 3.02
CA ARG A 9 22.17 -11.87 4.47
C ARG A 9 22.16 -13.35 4.88
N ALA A 10 22.33 -14.27 3.93
CA ALA A 10 22.30 -15.72 4.14
C ALA A 10 21.09 -16.17 4.97
N LEU A 11 19.90 -15.75 4.56
CA LEU A 11 18.66 -15.98 5.33
C LEU A 11 18.03 -17.35 5.08
N ASP A 12 18.40 -18.03 4.00
CA ASP A 12 17.86 -19.32 3.56
C ASP A 12 16.33 -19.28 3.39
N LEU A 13 15.84 -18.22 2.74
CA LEU A 13 14.41 -18.01 2.55
C LEU A 13 13.84 -19.01 1.55
N LYS A 14 12.84 -19.79 1.99
CA LYS A 14 11.95 -20.51 1.09
C LYS A 14 10.81 -19.61 0.62
N ILE A 15 10.93 -19.06 -0.58
CA ILE A 15 9.87 -18.23 -1.18
C ILE A 15 8.75 -19.14 -1.71
N VAL A 16 7.52 -18.83 -1.31
CA VAL A 16 6.30 -19.47 -1.79
C VAL A 16 5.36 -18.38 -2.32
N GLU A 17 4.72 -18.64 -3.46
CA GLU A 17 3.88 -17.65 -4.14
C GLU A 17 2.41 -18.02 -4.02
N GLY A 18 1.58 -17.07 -3.59
CA GLY A 18 0.13 -17.16 -3.68
C GLY A 18 -0.37 -16.58 -5.01
N ALA A 19 -1.58 -16.98 -5.41
CA ALA A 19 -2.18 -16.50 -6.67
C ALA A 19 -2.50 -15.00 -6.66
N ASP A 20 -2.81 -14.45 -5.48
CA ASP A 20 -3.05 -13.04 -5.24
C ASP A 20 -2.71 -12.68 -3.78
N HIS A 21 -2.99 -11.43 -3.38
CA HIS A 21 -2.72 -10.96 -2.02
C HIS A 21 -3.56 -11.67 -0.95
N ALA A 22 -4.81 -12.03 -1.25
CA ALA A 22 -5.70 -12.70 -0.31
C ALA A 22 -5.26 -14.15 -0.09
N ALA A 23 -4.90 -14.86 -1.16
CA ALA A 23 -4.34 -16.21 -1.10
C ALA A 23 -2.99 -16.22 -0.35
N SER A 24 -2.13 -15.23 -0.60
CA SER A 24 -0.84 -15.09 0.10
C SER A 24 -1.03 -14.83 1.60
N PHE A 25 -1.98 -13.96 1.96
CA PHE A 25 -2.31 -13.72 3.37
C PHE A 25 -2.95 -14.94 4.03
N ALA A 26 -3.81 -15.68 3.32
CA ALA A 26 -4.40 -16.91 3.82
C ALA A 26 -3.35 -17.99 4.14
N MET A 27 -2.23 -18.03 3.40
CA MET A 27 -1.09 -18.89 3.74
C MET A 27 -0.44 -18.51 5.07
N LEU A 28 -0.31 -17.20 5.35
CA LEU A 28 0.14 -16.70 6.65
C LEU A 28 -0.87 -17.06 7.76
N GLU A 29 -2.17 -16.89 7.53
CA GLU A 29 -3.22 -17.26 8.51
C GLU A 29 -3.23 -18.76 8.81
N ALA A 30 -2.98 -19.59 7.79
CA ALA A 30 -2.92 -21.05 7.90
C ALA A 30 -1.60 -21.57 8.48
N GLY A 31 -0.59 -20.70 8.64
CA GLY A 31 0.74 -21.08 9.12
C GLY A 31 1.58 -21.86 8.10
N THR A 32 1.22 -21.82 6.81
CA THR A 32 2.01 -22.41 5.72
C THR A 32 3.07 -21.45 5.17
N ALA A 33 3.03 -20.18 5.60
CA ALA A 33 4.09 -19.20 5.44
C ALA A 33 4.33 -18.46 6.78
N GLU A 34 5.58 -18.10 7.07
CA GLU A 34 5.96 -17.42 8.33
C GLU A 34 5.82 -15.89 8.25
N ALA A 35 5.91 -15.32 7.04
CA ALA A 35 5.79 -13.89 6.80
C ALA A 35 5.22 -13.62 5.41
N PHE A 36 4.52 -12.49 5.25
CA PHE A 36 4.03 -12.00 3.98
C PHE A 36 4.58 -10.58 3.71
N PRO A 37 5.68 -10.44 2.96
CA PRO A 37 6.19 -9.13 2.55
C PRO A 37 5.31 -8.57 1.43
N MET A 38 4.72 -7.39 1.65
CA MET A 38 3.87 -6.71 0.69
C MET A 38 3.73 -5.22 1.08
N ASP A 39 3.09 -4.44 0.22
CA ASP A 39 2.82 -3.02 0.42
C ASP A 39 2.01 -2.77 1.69
N ASP A 40 2.37 -1.70 2.41
CA ASP A 40 1.81 -1.38 3.72
C ASP A 40 0.28 -1.27 3.71
N ALA A 41 -0.29 -0.53 2.77
CA ALA A 41 -1.73 -0.35 2.62
C ALA A 41 -2.47 -1.69 2.41
N LEU A 42 -1.88 -2.61 1.64
CA LEU A 42 -2.44 -3.94 1.44
C LEU A 42 -2.37 -4.78 2.72
N LEU A 43 -1.23 -4.75 3.42
CA LEU A 43 -1.08 -5.44 4.71
C LEU A 43 -2.04 -4.90 5.77
N PHE A 44 -2.21 -3.58 5.86
CA PHE A 44 -3.18 -2.95 6.77
C PHE A 44 -4.61 -3.35 6.44
N GLY A 45 -4.97 -3.34 5.15
CA GLY A 45 -6.30 -3.76 4.68
C GLY A 45 -6.59 -5.24 4.98
N LEU A 46 -5.66 -6.14 4.65
CA LEU A 46 -5.80 -7.58 4.90
C LEU A 46 -5.88 -7.90 6.39
N ARG A 47 -4.98 -7.32 7.21
CA ARG A 47 -5.04 -7.47 8.66
C ARG A 47 -6.38 -6.98 9.23
N ALA A 48 -6.85 -5.81 8.79
CA ALA A 48 -8.09 -5.23 9.31
C ALA A 48 -9.33 -6.06 8.92
N GLY A 49 -9.26 -6.82 7.81
CA GLY A 49 -10.29 -7.77 7.38
C GLY A 49 -10.14 -9.20 7.90
N ALA A 50 -9.06 -9.53 8.61
CA ALA A 50 -8.78 -10.87 9.10
C ALA A 50 -9.76 -11.31 10.19
N THR A 51 -9.89 -12.63 10.41
CA THR A 51 -10.78 -13.17 11.46
C THR A 51 -10.31 -12.76 12.86
N THR A 52 -9.00 -12.73 13.07
CA THR A 52 -8.36 -12.28 14.31
C THR A 52 -7.22 -11.30 14.00
N PRO A 53 -7.53 -10.01 13.73
CA PRO A 53 -6.54 -9.01 13.31
C PRO A 53 -5.33 -8.89 14.25
N ASP A 54 -5.57 -9.04 15.57
CA ASP A 54 -4.56 -8.89 16.61
C ASP A 54 -3.51 -10.02 16.63
N LYS A 55 -3.71 -11.11 15.87
CA LYS A 55 -2.68 -12.14 15.67
C LYS A 55 -1.56 -11.71 14.72
N PHE A 56 -1.77 -10.63 13.95
CA PHE A 56 -0.84 -10.20 12.92
C PHE A 56 -0.24 -8.84 13.24
N MET A 57 1.05 -8.71 12.99
CA MET A 57 1.79 -7.46 13.15
C MET A 57 2.49 -7.11 11.84
N ILE A 58 2.39 -5.85 11.45
CA ILE A 58 3.16 -5.28 10.35
C ILE A 58 4.46 -4.75 10.96
N THR A 59 5.61 -5.28 10.51
CA THR A 59 6.92 -5.02 11.12
C THR A 59 8.04 -5.08 10.10
N GLY A 60 9.26 -4.78 10.55
CA GLY A 60 10.46 -4.72 9.73
C GLY A 60 10.70 -3.35 9.12
N ALA A 61 11.92 -3.14 8.63
CA ALA A 61 12.24 -1.95 7.84
C ALA A 61 11.60 -2.07 6.45
N SER A 62 11.06 -0.96 5.94
CA SER A 62 10.53 -0.89 4.57
C SER A 62 11.57 -1.41 3.58
N LEU A 63 11.06 -2.21 2.65
CA LEU A 63 11.88 -2.81 1.61
C LEU A 63 12.18 -1.77 0.52
N SER A 64 11.11 -1.12 0.05
CA SER A 64 11.10 -0.08 -0.97
C SER A 64 10.10 1.00 -0.55
N ALA A 65 10.16 2.16 -1.22
CA ALA A 65 9.10 3.16 -1.21
C ALA A 65 8.56 3.24 -2.63
N GLU A 66 7.30 2.89 -2.82
CA GLU A 66 6.70 2.69 -4.13
C GLU A 66 5.48 3.61 -4.29
N PRO A 67 5.63 4.79 -4.92
CA PRO A 67 4.50 5.69 -5.15
C PRO A 67 3.47 5.05 -6.08
N TYR A 68 2.22 5.01 -5.64
CA TYR A 68 1.12 4.57 -6.48
C TYR A 68 0.62 5.69 -7.39
N ALA A 69 0.35 5.35 -8.64
CA ALA A 69 -0.19 6.26 -9.65
C ALA A 69 -1.34 5.60 -10.41
N ILE A 70 -2.18 6.42 -11.04
CA ILE A 70 -3.24 5.95 -11.93
C ILE A 70 -2.57 5.51 -13.24
N MET A 71 -2.68 4.24 -13.59
CA MET A 71 -2.13 3.70 -14.84
C MET A 71 -2.98 4.13 -16.03
N LEU A 72 -2.34 4.69 -17.06
CA LEU A 72 -2.99 5.19 -18.28
C LEU A 72 -2.39 4.51 -19.53
N ARG A 73 -3.12 4.55 -20.65
CA ARG A 73 -2.55 4.13 -21.94
C ARG A 73 -1.41 5.06 -22.33
N LYS A 74 -0.33 4.48 -22.86
CA LYS A 74 0.80 5.25 -23.39
C LYS A 74 0.37 6.04 -24.64
N GLY A 75 0.89 7.25 -24.79
CA GLY A 75 0.67 8.10 -25.98
C GLY A 75 -0.61 8.93 -25.97
N ASP A 76 -1.27 9.06 -24.82
CA ASP A 76 -2.50 9.85 -24.65
C ASP A 76 -2.27 11.04 -23.69
N PRO A 77 -1.53 12.09 -24.12
CA PRO A 77 -1.16 13.21 -23.26
C PRO A 77 -2.37 14.06 -22.86
N ASP A 78 -3.41 14.13 -23.69
CA ASP A 78 -4.62 14.88 -23.37
C ASP A 78 -5.40 14.22 -22.23
N PHE A 79 -5.57 12.90 -22.28
CA PHE A 79 -6.22 12.19 -21.17
C PHE A 79 -5.40 12.27 -19.90
N LYS A 80 -4.07 12.11 -20.00
CA LYS A 80 -3.15 12.30 -18.86
C LYS A 80 -3.32 13.68 -18.23
N ARG A 81 -3.36 14.76 -19.03
CA ARG A 81 -3.55 16.13 -18.54
C ARG A 81 -4.87 16.28 -17.76
N VAL A 82 -5.96 15.65 -18.19
CA VAL A 82 -7.23 15.68 -17.46
C VAL A 82 -7.09 15.00 -16.09
N VAL A 83 -6.45 13.83 -16.05
CA VAL A 83 -6.23 13.09 -14.80
C VAL A 83 -5.33 13.87 -13.85
N ASP A 84 -4.22 14.43 -14.34
CA ASP A 84 -3.29 15.22 -13.54
C ASP A 84 -3.95 16.48 -12.96
N LEU A 85 -4.75 17.19 -13.75
CA LEU A 85 -5.50 18.37 -13.29
C LEU A 85 -6.51 18.03 -12.19
N GLU A 86 -7.22 16.90 -12.34
CA GLU A 86 -8.19 16.48 -11.32
C GLU A 86 -7.50 16.03 -10.04
N MET A 87 -6.39 15.30 -10.14
CA MET A 87 -5.59 14.94 -8.97
C MET A 87 -5.03 16.18 -8.25
N ALA A 88 -4.53 17.17 -8.99
CA ALA A 88 -4.08 18.43 -8.42
C ALA A 88 -5.23 19.16 -7.72
N ARG A 89 -6.42 19.19 -8.32
CA ARG A 89 -7.64 19.78 -7.71
C ARG A 89 -7.97 19.08 -6.39
N LEU A 90 -8.04 17.74 -6.38
CA LEU A 90 -8.35 16.94 -5.18
C LEU A 90 -7.35 17.19 -4.04
N ILE A 91 -6.07 17.33 -4.37
CA ILE A 91 -5.01 17.61 -3.41
C ILE A 91 -5.15 19.03 -2.84
N HIS A 92 -5.20 20.05 -3.72
CA HIS A 92 -5.23 21.45 -3.30
C HIS A 92 -6.51 21.83 -2.56
N GLN A 93 -7.64 21.17 -2.85
CA GLN A 93 -8.91 21.40 -2.15
C GLN A 93 -9.03 20.58 -0.86
N GLY A 94 -8.04 19.76 -0.52
CA GLY A 94 -8.05 18.92 0.69
C GLY A 94 -8.99 17.71 0.61
N GLU A 95 -9.62 17.47 -0.53
CA GLU A 95 -10.51 16.32 -0.75
C GLU A 95 -9.77 14.99 -0.62
N LEU A 96 -8.51 14.92 -1.11
CA LEU A 96 -7.69 13.73 -0.96
C LEU A 96 -7.40 13.42 0.52
N GLN A 97 -7.17 14.44 1.35
CA GLN A 97 -6.97 14.24 2.79
C GLN A 97 -8.25 13.70 3.45
N ALA A 98 -9.42 14.23 3.09
CA ALA A 98 -10.69 13.72 3.57
C ALA A 98 -10.95 12.27 3.13
N LEU A 99 -10.60 11.92 1.88
CA LEU A 99 -10.65 10.55 1.38
C LEU A 99 -9.71 9.63 2.15
N TYR A 100 -8.48 10.07 2.41
CA TYR A 100 -7.52 9.29 3.19
C TYR A 100 -8.06 8.99 4.59
N GLN A 101 -8.55 10.01 5.30
CA GLN A 101 -9.15 9.82 6.63
C GLN A 101 -10.32 8.84 6.60
N LYS A 102 -11.19 8.94 5.58
CA LYS A 102 -12.35 8.06 5.43
C LYS A 102 -11.96 6.60 5.28
N TRP A 103 -10.93 6.30 4.47
CA TRP A 103 -10.60 4.93 4.10
C TRP A 103 -9.52 4.29 4.98
N PHE A 104 -8.62 5.08 5.58
CA PHE A 104 -7.46 4.55 6.30
C PHE A 104 -7.49 4.81 7.81
N GLU A 105 -8.18 5.86 8.26
CA GLU A 105 -8.15 6.30 9.67
C GLU A 105 -9.50 6.14 10.39
N ARG A 106 -10.59 5.92 9.65
CA ARG A 106 -11.96 5.80 10.18
C ARG A 106 -12.59 4.44 9.87
N PRO A 107 -13.59 3.99 10.66
CA PRO A 107 -14.38 2.81 10.33
C PRO A 107 -15.07 2.92 8.96
N ILE A 108 -14.94 1.88 8.15
CA ILE A 108 -15.48 1.79 6.80
C ILE A 108 -16.77 0.97 6.81
N SER A 109 -17.84 1.54 6.27
CA SER A 109 -19.14 0.85 6.12
C SER A 109 -19.07 -0.27 5.06
N PRO A 110 -19.82 -1.38 5.22
CA PRO A 110 -20.76 -1.71 6.31
C PRO A 110 -20.11 -2.48 7.47
N LYS A 111 -18.91 -3.04 7.28
CA LYS A 111 -18.28 -3.93 8.27
C LYS A 111 -17.66 -3.19 9.46
N GLY A 112 -17.56 -1.87 9.42
CA GLY A 112 -16.95 -1.06 10.47
C GLY A 112 -15.44 -1.26 10.62
N ILE A 113 -14.79 -1.86 9.63
CA ILE A 113 -13.35 -2.13 9.63
C ILE A 113 -12.60 -0.80 9.62
N ASN A 114 -11.61 -0.64 10.49
CA ASN A 114 -10.72 0.52 10.49
C ASN A 114 -9.29 0.05 10.30
N MET A 115 -8.62 0.51 9.24
CA MET A 115 -7.23 0.15 8.95
C MET A 115 -6.27 0.70 10.01
N LYS A 116 -6.64 1.80 10.68
CA LYS A 116 -5.80 2.52 11.65
C LYS A 116 -4.42 2.84 11.07
N MET A 117 -4.37 3.19 9.78
CA MET A 117 -3.15 3.50 9.05
C MET A 117 -2.99 5.02 9.00
N PRO A 118 -2.08 5.61 9.78
CA PRO A 118 -1.83 7.04 9.72
C PRO A 118 -1.09 7.41 8.43
N MET A 119 -1.37 8.60 7.91
CA MET A 119 -0.68 9.09 6.71
C MET A 119 0.84 9.21 6.92
N HIS A 120 1.62 8.44 6.17
CA HIS A 120 3.08 8.47 6.22
C HIS A 120 3.67 9.83 5.80
N THR A 121 4.82 10.19 6.39
CA THR A 121 5.47 11.49 6.16
C THR A 121 5.86 11.70 4.69
N LEU A 122 6.33 10.66 4.01
CA LEU A 122 6.68 10.74 2.58
C LEU A 122 5.46 11.11 1.73
N PHE A 123 4.32 10.44 1.95
CA PHE A 123 3.08 10.77 1.26
C PHE A 123 2.58 12.18 1.61
N ARG A 124 2.67 12.62 2.87
CA ARG A 124 2.37 14.03 3.21
C ARG A 124 3.23 15.02 2.43
N GLY A 125 4.49 14.70 2.18
CA GLY A 125 5.39 15.51 1.37
C GLY A 125 4.95 15.60 -0.09
N THR A 126 4.54 14.47 -0.69
CA THR A 126 4.06 14.46 -2.09
C THR A 126 2.77 15.27 -2.27
N LEU A 127 1.93 15.38 -1.24
CA LEU A 127 0.74 16.23 -1.31
C LEU A 127 1.05 17.74 -1.30
N GLN A 128 2.20 18.14 -0.74
CA GLN A 128 2.61 19.55 -0.77
C GLN A 128 3.14 19.95 -2.14
N TYR A 129 3.84 19.02 -2.81
CA TYR A 129 4.44 19.22 -4.12
C TYR A 129 4.06 18.05 -5.05
N PRO A 130 2.82 18.01 -5.56
CA PRO A 130 2.35 16.89 -6.37
C PRO A 130 3.14 16.79 -7.68
N SER A 131 3.59 15.58 -7.98
CA SER A 131 4.29 15.21 -9.20
C SER A 131 3.88 13.81 -9.63
N ASP A 132 3.94 13.55 -10.94
CA ASP A 132 3.79 12.23 -11.54
C ASP A 132 5.12 11.49 -11.71
N SER A 133 6.21 12.11 -11.23
CA SER A 133 7.57 11.60 -11.31
C SER A 133 8.13 11.42 -9.91
N VAL A 134 8.91 10.36 -9.71
CA VAL A 134 9.67 10.16 -8.48
C VAL A 134 11.02 10.87 -8.69
N GLY A 135 11.44 11.70 -7.73
CA GLY A 135 12.77 12.32 -7.81
C GLY A 135 13.86 11.25 -7.83
N ASP A 136 14.91 11.47 -8.62
CA ASP A 136 16.11 10.62 -8.67
C ASP A 136 16.86 10.59 -7.32
#